data_AF-A0A7R7E5Q8-F1
#
_entry.id   AF-A0A7R7E5Q8-F1
#
_cell.length_a   1.000
_cell.length_b   1.000
_cell.length_c   1.000
_cell.angle_alpha   90.00
_cell.angle_beta   90.00
_cell.angle_gamma   90.00
#
_symmetry.space_group_name_H-M   'P 1'
#
loop_
_entity.id
_entity.type
_entity.pdbx_description
1 polymer ?
#
loop_
_entity_poly.entity_id
_entity_poly.type
_entity_poly.pdbx_seq_one_letter_code
_entity_poly.pdbx_strand_id
1 'polypeptide(L)'
;MAQPDCFALTFTPKEPIKEHFGAIMGDAVNNLREALDYWMNNAVQCVGPAKKVHFPFAQERKDLETSPNYPAVHKAFPDAAKFIAKEIEPCRDTNLDLWAVTSLCNDNKHNDFLPTVTVMNIDNINLRAGGIVMRNCGAGWDANGPMTVIQSGVPISMQNNFSTSVEIRFPQGAVFENQPVIPTLANMSKVVSQTLNALEKFITPYCK
;
A
#
# COMPACT_ATOMS: atom_id res chain seq x y z
N MET A 1 -21.63 -49.46 8.12
CA MET A 1 -21.25 -48.20 7.47
C MET A 1 -19.77 -48.29 7.14
N ALA A 2 -19.38 -48.04 5.89
CA ALA A 2 -17.96 -48.06 5.50
C ALA A 2 -17.20 -46.97 6.27
N GLN A 3 -16.01 -47.29 6.79
CA GLN A 3 -15.13 -46.26 7.34
C GLN A 3 -14.56 -45.43 6.18
N PRO A 4 -14.50 -44.10 6.30
CA PRO A 4 -13.89 -43.28 5.26
C PRO A 4 -12.39 -43.59 5.14
N ASP A 5 -11.89 -43.67 3.91
CA ASP A 5 -10.49 -43.99 3.62
C ASP A 5 -9.51 -42.89 4.09
N CYS A 6 -10.01 -41.66 4.27
CA CYS A 6 -9.23 -40.50 4.70
C CYS A 6 -10.11 -39.41 5.31
N PHE A 7 -9.58 -38.71 6.32
CA PHE A 7 -10.13 -37.50 6.91
C PHE A 7 -9.30 -36.29 6.47
N ALA A 8 -9.95 -35.20 6.09
CA ALA A 8 -9.29 -33.95 5.74
C ALA A 8 -9.89 -32.79 6.53
N LEU A 9 -9.02 -31.91 7.02
CA LEU A 9 -9.42 -30.61 7.55
C LEU A 9 -9.13 -29.57 6.48
N THR A 10 -10.19 -28.99 5.93
CA THR A 10 -10.11 -28.02 4.84
C THR A 10 -10.72 -26.70 5.28
N PHE A 11 -9.98 -25.61 5.04
CA PHE A 11 -10.54 -24.27 5.05
C PHE A 11 -11.17 -24.00 3.69
N THR A 12 -12.38 -23.45 3.70
CA THR A 12 -13.05 -22.97 2.50
C THR A 12 -13.57 -21.56 2.78
N PRO A 13 -13.17 -20.54 2.01
CA PRO A 13 -13.76 -19.22 2.14
C PRO A 13 -15.26 -19.31 1.84
N LYS A 14 -16.10 -18.68 2.68
CA LYS A 14 -17.56 -18.68 2.47
C LYS A 14 -17.97 -17.82 1.28
N GLU A 15 -17.20 -16.77 1.03
CA GLU A 15 -17.40 -15.81 -0.04
C GLU A 15 -16.03 -15.43 -0.62
N PRO A 16 -15.94 -15.13 -1.92
CA PRO A 16 -14.72 -14.57 -2.49
C PRO A 16 -14.43 -13.18 -1.89
N ILE A 17 -13.17 -12.80 -1.94
CA ILE A 17 -12.76 -11.48 -1.48
C ILE A 17 -13.24 -10.45 -2.48
N LYS A 18 -13.86 -9.39 -1.97
CA LYS A 18 -14.50 -8.39 -2.81
C LYS A 18 -13.45 -7.56 -3.55
N GLU A 19 -13.57 -7.50 -4.87
CA GLU A 19 -12.64 -6.80 -5.76
C GLU A 19 -12.54 -5.30 -5.47
N HIS A 20 -13.54 -4.70 -4.82
CA HIS A 20 -13.57 -3.27 -4.50
C HIS A 20 -12.43 -2.80 -3.59
N PHE A 21 -11.70 -3.69 -2.91
CA PHE A 21 -10.53 -3.29 -2.12
C PHE A 21 -9.46 -2.63 -2.99
N GLY A 22 -9.26 -3.12 -4.23
CA GLY A 22 -8.32 -2.50 -5.17
C GLY A 22 -8.72 -1.07 -5.52
N ALA A 23 -10.01 -0.82 -5.76
CA ALA A 23 -10.53 0.52 -6.03
C ALA A 23 -10.37 1.46 -4.83
N ILE A 24 -10.70 1.00 -3.61
CA ILE A 24 -10.52 1.80 -2.38
C ILE A 24 -9.04 2.17 -2.17
N MET A 25 -8.12 1.25 -2.47
CA MET A 25 -6.68 1.51 -2.40
C MET A 25 -6.24 2.53 -3.45
N GLY A 26 -6.70 2.38 -4.69
CA GLY A 26 -6.43 3.31 -5.78
C GLY A 26 -6.89 4.72 -5.42
N ASP A 27 -8.10 4.87 -4.90
CA ASP A 27 -8.65 6.14 -4.43
C ASP A 27 -7.83 6.74 -3.28
N ALA A 28 -7.40 5.92 -2.32
CA ALA A 28 -6.55 6.39 -1.23
C ALA A 28 -5.21 6.96 -1.75
N VAL A 29 -4.54 6.27 -2.66
CA VAL A 29 -3.30 6.73 -3.28
C VAL A 29 -3.54 8.00 -4.11
N ASN A 30 -4.60 8.03 -4.90
CA ASN A 30 -4.96 9.19 -5.72
C ASN A 30 -5.20 10.43 -4.85
N ASN A 31 -5.93 10.31 -3.74
CA ASN A 31 -6.16 11.42 -2.82
C ASN A 31 -4.86 11.98 -2.24
N LEU A 32 -3.90 11.11 -1.86
CA LEU A 32 -2.58 11.54 -1.39
C LEU A 32 -1.79 12.27 -2.49
N ARG A 33 -1.85 11.76 -3.72
CA ARG A 33 -1.18 12.36 -4.88
C ARG A 33 -1.77 13.73 -5.20
N GLU A 34 -3.09 13.84 -5.20
CA GLU A 34 -3.80 15.08 -5.46
C GLU A 34 -3.57 16.13 -4.37
N ALA A 35 -3.47 15.74 -3.10
CA ALA A 35 -3.18 16.68 -2.00
C ALA A 35 -1.87 17.47 -2.25
N LEU A 36 -0.82 16.80 -2.73
CA LEU A 36 0.46 17.43 -3.07
C LEU A 36 0.32 18.41 -4.25
N ASP A 37 -0.45 18.06 -5.29
CA ASP A 37 -0.69 18.93 -6.43
C ASP A 37 -1.55 20.13 -6.07
N TYR A 38 -2.62 19.93 -5.30
CA TYR A 38 -3.48 21.02 -4.84
C TYR A 38 -2.67 22.00 -4.00
N TRP A 39 -1.87 21.50 -3.06
CA TRP A 39 -0.98 22.36 -2.29
C TRP A 39 -0.03 23.14 -3.21
N MET A 40 0.66 22.46 -4.15
CA MET A 40 1.62 23.10 -5.05
C MET A 40 0.98 24.18 -5.92
N ASN A 41 -0.16 23.88 -6.52
CA ASN A 41 -0.89 24.80 -7.37
C ASN A 41 -1.37 26.03 -6.58
N ASN A 42 -1.95 25.82 -5.39
CA ASN A 42 -2.41 26.91 -4.52
C ASN A 42 -1.23 27.77 -4.03
N ALA A 43 -0.14 27.13 -3.59
CA ALA A 43 1.05 27.82 -3.12
C ALA A 43 1.65 28.73 -4.18
N VAL A 44 1.76 28.24 -5.42
CA VAL A 44 2.26 29.06 -6.53
C VAL A 44 1.30 30.21 -6.86
N GLN A 45 -0.02 29.99 -6.79
CA GLN A 45 -1.01 31.07 -6.99
C GLN A 45 -0.94 32.17 -5.93
N CYS A 46 -0.58 31.83 -4.69
CA CYS A 46 -0.36 32.82 -3.62
C CYS A 46 0.83 33.76 -3.91
N VAL A 47 1.85 33.26 -4.61
CA VAL A 47 3.05 34.05 -4.96
C VAL A 47 2.82 34.89 -6.23
N GLY A 48 1.94 34.45 -7.14
CA GLY A 48 1.53 35.23 -8.31
C GLY A 48 0.74 34.43 -9.35
N PRO A 49 0.28 35.09 -10.43
CA PRO A 49 -0.45 34.43 -11.49
C PRO A 49 0.48 33.46 -12.24
N ALA A 50 0.28 32.16 -12.04
CA ALA A 50 1.01 31.12 -12.74
C ALA A 50 0.06 30.16 -13.46
N LYS A 51 0.61 29.44 -14.44
CA LYS A 51 -0.06 28.27 -15.01
C LYS A 51 -0.18 27.19 -13.93
N LYS A 52 -1.18 26.31 -14.06
CA LYS A 52 -1.29 25.12 -13.21
C LYS A 52 0.04 24.38 -13.19
N VAL A 53 0.57 24.19 -12.00
CA VAL A 53 1.78 23.41 -11.73
C VAL A 53 1.42 22.18 -10.90
N HIS A 54 2.20 21.13 -11.08
CA HIS A 54 2.09 19.89 -10.32
C HIS A 54 3.32 19.74 -9.42
N PHE A 55 3.18 18.95 -8.36
CA PHE A 55 4.28 18.61 -7.48
C PHE A 55 5.37 17.86 -8.28
N PRO A 56 6.66 18.23 -8.13
CA PRO A 56 7.72 17.58 -8.88
C PRO A 56 8.08 16.23 -8.25
N PHE A 57 8.26 15.23 -9.11
CA PHE A 57 8.76 13.91 -8.76
C PHE A 57 9.78 13.50 -9.81
N ALA A 58 10.73 12.65 -9.45
CA ALA A 58 11.65 12.03 -10.40
C ALA A 58 11.98 10.60 -9.98
N GLN A 59 12.43 9.78 -10.92
CA GLN A 59 12.84 8.42 -10.58
C GLN A 59 14.11 8.40 -9.74
N GLU A 60 15.13 9.17 -10.14
CA GLU A 60 16.39 9.32 -9.41
C GLU A 60 16.58 10.77 -8.97
N ARG A 61 17.27 10.97 -7.85
CA ARG A 61 17.55 12.31 -7.30
C ARG A 61 18.22 13.24 -8.30
N LYS A 62 19.14 12.71 -9.11
CA LYS A 62 19.88 13.47 -10.14
C LYS A 62 18.95 14.08 -11.21
N ASP A 63 17.78 13.47 -11.42
CA ASP A 63 16.82 13.86 -12.46
C ASP A 63 15.71 14.78 -11.92
N LEU A 64 15.72 15.09 -10.61
CA LEU A 64 14.66 15.88 -10.00
C LEU A 64 14.58 17.30 -10.55
N GLU A 65 15.72 17.97 -10.69
CA GLU A 65 15.77 19.36 -11.16
C GLU A 65 15.49 19.49 -12.67
N THR A 66 15.66 18.40 -13.42
CA THR A 66 15.36 18.30 -14.85
C THR A 66 13.97 17.68 -15.11
N SER A 67 13.25 17.28 -14.07
CA SER A 67 11.91 16.70 -14.18
C SER A 67 10.91 17.69 -14.80
N PRO A 68 9.84 17.22 -15.49
CA PRO A 68 8.93 18.10 -16.23
C PRO A 68 8.30 19.23 -15.41
N ASN A 69 8.02 18.98 -14.12
CA ASN A 69 7.32 19.93 -13.25
C ASN A 69 8.27 20.89 -12.53
N TYR A 70 9.53 20.48 -12.28
CA TYR A 70 10.45 21.26 -11.44
C TYR A 70 10.77 22.65 -12.02
N PRO A 71 11.10 22.83 -13.32
CA PRO A 71 11.40 24.16 -13.86
C PRO A 71 10.25 25.17 -13.70
N ALA A 72 9.00 24.71 -13.80
CA ALA A 72 7.83 25.56 -13.64
C ALA A 72 7.67 26.00 -12.17
N VAL A 73 7.81 25.07 -11.23
CA VAL A 73 7.80 25.36 -9.79
C VAL A 73 8.97 26.27 -9.41
N HIS A 74 10.19 25.97 -9.85
CA HIS A 74 11.38 26.76 -9.54
C HIS A 74 11.29 28.20 -10.07
N LYS A 75 10.69 28.40 -11.26
CA LYS A 75 10.46 29.74 -11.80
C LYS A 75 9.45 30.54 -10.98
N ALA A 76 8.40 29.88 -10.50
CA ALA A 76 7.29 30.57 -9.83
C ALA A 76 7.49 30.70 -8.31
N PHE A 77 8.15 29.72 -7.68
CA PHE A 77 8.40 29.66 -6.25
C PHE A 77 9.79 29.06 -5.94
N PRO A 78 10.88 29.82 -6.17
CA PRO A 78 12.24 29.29 -6.12
C PRO A 78 12.64 28.67 -4.77
N ASP A 79 12.23 29.27 -3.65
CA ASP A 79 12.63 28.81 -2.32
C ASP A 79 11.97 27.48 -1.95
N ALA A 80 10.68 27.34 -2.25
CA ALA A 80 9.97 26.07 -2.09
C ALA A 80 10.53 24.98 -3.02
N ALA A 81 10.86 25.33 -4.28
CA ALA A 81 11.48 24.38 -5.21
C ALA A 81 12.82 23.85 -4.70
N LYS A 82 13.70 24.74 -4.21
CA LYS A 82 14.99 24.36 -3.64
C LYS A 82 14.83 23.48 -2.39
N PHE A 83 13.85 23.79 -1.54
CA PHE A 83 13.53 22.96 -0.38
C PHE A 83 13.05 21.57 -0.80
N ILE A 84 12.17 21.49 -1.81
CA ILE A 84 11.73 20.19 -2.36
C ILE A 84 12.91 19.40 -2.91
N ALA A 85 13.80 20.05 -3.66
CA ALA A 85 14.97 19.41 -4.22
C ALA A 85 15.97 18.91 -3.17
N LYS A 86 16.18 19.64 -2.07
CA LYS A 86 17.26 19.33 -1.11
C LYS A 86 16.81 18.54 0.11
N GLU A 87 15.59 18.76 0.57
CA GLU A 87 15.13 18.26 1.88
C GLU A 87 14.03 17.22 1.75
N ILE A 88 13.11 17.38 0.80
CA ILE A 88 12.00 16.42 0.58
C ILE A 88 12.45 15.26 -0.30
N GLU A 89 13.20 15.58 -1.37
CA GLU A 89 13.77 14.64 -2.33
C GLU A 89 12.76 13.57 -2.80
N PRO A 90 11.65 13.94 -3.48
CA PRO A 90 10.56 13.05 -3.88
C PRO A 90 10.95 12.10 -5.04
N CYS A 91 11.95 11.26 -4.79
CA CYS A 91 12.55 10.35 -5.74
C CYS A 91 12.56 8.91 -5.22
N ARG A 92 12.62 7.93 -6.13
CA ARG A 92 12.55 6.50 -5.77
C ARG A 92 13.73 6.08 -4.88
N ASP A 93 14.91 6.64 -5.16
CA ASP A 93 16.18 6.33 -4.52
C ASP A 93 16.38 7.03 -3.17
N THR A 94 15.69 8.15 -2.92
CA THR A 94 15.85 8.95 -1.69
C THR A 94 14.62 8.93 -0.78
N ASN A 95 13.42 8.91 -1.36
CA ASN A 95 12.15 8.94 -0.64
C ASN A 95 11.10 8.06 -1.33
N LEU A 96 11.29 6.74 -1.18
CA LEU A 96 10.45 5.73 -1.82
C LEU A 96 8.97 5.90 -1.48
N ASP A 97 8.63 6.18 -0.23
CA ASP A 97 7.24 6.33 0.23
C ASP A 97 6.52 7.47 -0.48
N LEU A 98 7.18 8.62 -0.61
CA LEU A 98 6.62 9.77 -1.30
C LEU A 98 6.57 9.54 -2.81
N TRP A 99 7.63 9.01 -3.40
CA TRP A 99 7.67 8.69 -4.83
C TRP A 99 6.63 7.64 -5.22
N ALA A 100 6.39 6.64 -4.38
CA ALA A 100 5.41 5.59 -4.62
C ALA A 100 4.00 6.16 -4.83
N VAL A 101 3.67 7.30 -4.23
CA VAL A 101 2.38 7.99 -4.44
C VAL A 101 2.19 8.32 -5.93
N THR A 102 3.23 8.78 -6.64
CA THR A 102 3.10 9.06 -8.07
C THR A 102 3.18 7.81 -8.94
N SER A 103 4.02 6.83 -8.57
CA SER A 103 4.12 5.58 -9.32
C SER A 103 2.81 4.81 -9.26
N LEU A 104 2.29 4.56 -8.05
CA LEU A 104 1.05 3.81 -7.86
C LEU A 104 -0.17 4.54 -8.45
N CYS A 105 -0.21 5.88 -8.42
CA CYS A 105 -1.25 6.64 -9.10
C CYS A 105 -1.21 6.47 -10.63
N ASN A 106 0.00 6.44 -11.22
CA ASN A 106 0.16 6.22 -12.65
C ASN A 106 -0.14 4.76 -13.02
N ASP A 107 0.31 3.81 -12.21
CA ASP A 107 0.05 2.38 -12.39
C ASP A 107 -1.46 2.10 -12.30
N ASN A 108 -2.16 2.73 -11.35
CA ASN A 108 -3.63 2.66 -11.22
C ASN A 108 -4.37 3.18 -12.48
N LYS A 109 -3.80 4.11 -13.24
CA LYS A 109 -4.41 4.63 -14.48
C LYS A 109 -4.21 3.72 -15.69
N HIS A 110 -3.21 2.84 -15.65
CA HIS A 110 -2.81 2.01 -16.79
C HIS A 110 -3.13 0.51 -16.57
N ASN A 111 -3.11 0.04 -15.32
CA ASN A 111 -3.41 -1.31 -14.91
C ASN A 111 -4.61 -1.27 -13.96
N ASP A 112 -5.79 -1.53 -14.52
CA ASP A 112 -7.12 -1.21 -13.97
C ASP A 112 -7.46 -1.75 -12.56
N PHE A 113 -6.62 -2.52 -11.89
CA PHE A 113 -6.84 -2.94 -10.51
C PHE A 113 -5.48 -3.27 -9.94
N LEU A 114 -5.06 -2.69 -8.81
CA LEU A 114 -3.94 -3.23 -8.04
C LEU A 114 -4.31 -4.67 -7.66
N PRO A 115 -3.78 -5.75 -8.30
CA PRO A 115 -4.12 -7.09 -7.87
C PRO A 115 -3.59 -7.24 -6.45
N THR A 116 -4.49 -7.41 -5.50
CA THR A 116 -4.10 -7.56 -4.11
C THR A 116 -3.94 -9.04 -3.82
N VAL A 117 -2.77 -9.43 -3.33
CA VAL A 117 -2.60 -10.77 -2.79
C VAL A 117 -3.29 -10.74 -1.45
N THR A 118 -4.38 -11.51 -1.32
CA THR A 118 -4.99 -11.64 -0.02
C THR A 118 -4.51 -12.91 0.66
N VAL A 119 -3.80 -12.72 1.76
CA VAL A 119 -3.26 -13.80 2.56
C VAL A 119 -4.18 -14.00 3.75
N MET A 120 -4.70 -15.21 3.92
CA MET A 120 -5.30 -15.60 5.18
C MET A 120 -4.24 -16.23 6.07
N ASN A 121 -4.16 -15.79 7.32
CA ASN A 121 -3.39 -16.45 8.35
C ASN A 121 -4.33 -17.11 9.34
N ILE A 122 -4.08 -18.39 9.66
CA ILE A 122 -4.72 -19.09 10.77
C ILE A 122 -3.66 -19.38 11.81
N ASP A 123 -3.84 -18.81 12.99
CA ASP A 123 -2.97 -18.97 14.15
C ASP A 123 -3.61 -19.86 15.21
N ASN A 124 -2.78 -20.36 16.13
CA ASN A 124 -3.20 -21.21 17.24
C ASN A 124 -3.95 -22.49 16.78
N ILE A 125 -3.49 -23.09 15.69
CA ILE A 125 -3.97 -24.39 15.20
C ILE A 125 -3.49 -25.47 16.18
N ASN A 126 -4.44 -26.08 16.88
CA ASN A 126 -4.21 -27.19 17.80
C ASN A 126 -4.98 -28.43 17.33
N LEU A 127 -4.26 -29.43 16.83
CA LEU A 127 -4.82 -30.61 16.17
C LEU A 127 -4.31 -31.90 16.82
N ARG A 128 -5.16 -32.93 16.81
CA ARG A 128 -4.76 -34.30 17.12
C ARG A 128 -5.36 -35.26 16.10
N ALA A 129 -4.51 -36.12 15.54
CA ALA A 129 -4.89 -37.22 14.66
C ALA A 129 -4.12 -38.47 15.11
N GLY A 130 -4.82 -39.42 15.74
CA GLY A 130 -4.19 -40.56 16.39
C GLY A 130 -3.14 -40.15 17.44
N GLY A 131 -1.90 -40.62 17.26
CA GLY A 131 -0.76 -40.29 18.12
C GLY A 131 -0.11 -38.94 17.82
N ILE A 132 -0.43 -38.29 16.70
CA ILE A 132 0.18 -37.02 16.29
C ILE A 132 -0.56 -35.87 16.97
N VAL A 133 0.20 -34.94 17.54
CA VAL A 133 -0.29 -33.73 18.20
C VAL A 133 0.43 -32.52 17.63
N MET A 134 -0.33 -31.60 17.04
CA MET A 134 0.15 -30.28 16.61
C MET A 134 -0.35 -29.25 17.62
N ARG A 135 0.53 -28.35 18.06
CA ARG A 135 0.21 -27.30 19.04
C ARG A 135 0.71 -25.96 18.57
N ASN A 136 -0.13 -24.93 18.74
CA ASN A 136 0.20 -23.54 18.45
C ASN A 136 0.78 -23.33 17.04
N CYS A 137 0.28 -24.07 16.04
CA CYS A 137 0.76 -23.92 14.67
C CYS A 137 0.09 -22.71 14.00
N GLY A 138 0.84 -22.06 13.11
CA GLY A 138 0.34 -21.01 12.22
C GLY A 138 0.48 -21.45 10.77
N ALA A 139 -0.45 -21.06 9.91
CA ALA A 139 -0.37 -21.31 8.47
C ALA A 139 -0.96 -20.12 7.70
N GLY A 140 -0.36 -19.79 6.55
CA GLY A 140 -0.76 -18.68 5.69
C GLY A 140 -0.85 -19.09 4.22
N TRP A 141 -1.91 -18.67 3.51
CA TRP A 141 -2.14 -19.00 2.09
C TRP A 141 -3.05 -17.99 1.38
N ASP A 142 -3.27 -18.17 0.08
CA ASP A 142 -4.21 -17.38 -0.71
C ASP A 142 -5.64 -17.56 -0.19
N ALA A 143 -6.22 -16.47 0.29
CA ALA A 143 -7.54 -16.45 0.90
C ALA A 143 -8.69 -16.68 -0.10
N ASN A 144 -8.44 -16.67 -1.41
CA ASN A 144 -9.47 -16.90 -2.43
C ASN A 144 -9.77 -18.39 -2.68
N GLY A 145 -8.88 -19.29 -2.28
CA GLY A 145 -8.97 -20.71 -2.56
C GLY A 145 -9.26 -21.58 -1.33
N PRO A 146 -9.91 -22.75 -1.50
CA PRO A 146 -9.91 -23.76 -0.46
C PRO A 146 -8.50 -24.29 -0.22
N MET A 147 -8.17 -24.61 1.03
CA MET A 147 -6.87 -25.16 1.41
C MET A 147 -7.03 -26.30 2.40
N THR A 148 -6.34 -27.40 2.14
CA THR A 148 -6.31 -28.54 3.05
C THR A 148 -5.18 -28.33 4.06
N VAL A 149 -5.56 -28.12 5.33
CA VAL A 149 -4.63 -27.89 6.44
C VAL A 149 -3.92 -29.19 6.83
N ILE A 150 -4.65 -30.30 6.87
CA ILE A 150 -4.10 -31.63 7.15
C ILE A 150 -4.99 -32.73 6.55
N GLN A 151 -4.36 -33.83 6.15
CA GLN A 151 -5.01 -35.09 5.79
C GLN A 151 -4.53 -36.21 6.73
N SER A 152 -5.41 -37.13 7.07
CA SER A 152 -5.09 -38.25 7.95
C SER A 152 -5.95 -39.47 7.67
N GLY A 153 -5.36 -40.67 7.74
CA GLY A 153 -6.11 -41.93 7.70
C GLY A 153 -6.92 -42.22 8.98
N VAL A 154 -6.80 -41.36 10.01
CA VAL A 154 -7.53 -41.48 11.27
C VAL A 154 -8.31 -40.19 11.57
N PRO A 155 -9.36 -40.24 12.42
CA PRO A 155 -10.16 -39.05 12.74
C PRO A 155 -9.30 -37.90 13.27
N ILE A 156 -9.57 -36.70 12.74
CA ILE A 156 -8.93 -35.46 13.16
C ILE A 156 -9.81 -34.77 14.20
N SER A 157 -9.19 -34.34 15.31
CA SER A 157 -9.82 -33.48 16.31
C SER A 157 -9.10 -32.15 16.37
N MET A 158 -9.86 -31.05 16.43
CA MET A 158 -9.35 -29.69 16.45
C MET A 158 -9.90 -28.94 17.67
N GLN A 159 -9.06 -28.17 18.35
CA GLN A 159 -9.54 -27.24 19.38
C GLN A 159 -10.10 -25.97 18.71
N ASN A 160 -11.20 -25.45 19.26
CA ASN A 160 -11.87 -24.27 18.72
C ASN A 160 -11.31 -22.95 19.28
N ASN A 161 -9.99 -22.84 19.40
CA ASN A 161 -9.29 -21.66 19.93
C ASN A 161 -8.35 -21.01 18.90
N PHE A 162 -8.48 -21.38 17.62
CA PHE A 162 -7.74 -20.77 16.53
C PHE A 162 -8.25 -19.36 16.23
N SER A 163 -7.39 -18.52 15.65
CA SER A 163 -7.76 -17.19 15.16
C SER A 163 -7.44 -17.06 13.68
N THR A 164 -8.36 -16.50 12.91
CA THR A 164 -8.17 -16.25 11.48
C THR A 164 -8.05 -14.76 11.23
N SER A 165 -7.04 -14.35 10.49
CA SER A 165 -6.89 -12.97 10.00
C SER A 165 -6.71 -12.97 8.48
N VAL A 166 -7.08 -11.85 7.86
CA VAL A 166 -6.95 -11.63 6.42
C VAL A 166 -6.13 -10.37 6.22
N GLU A 167 -5.10 -10.46 5.39
CA GLU A 167 -4.20 -9.37 5.08
C GLU A 167 -4.10 -9.16 3.57
N ILE A 168 -4.34 -7.93 3.15
CA ILE A 168 -4.24 -7.50 1.76
C ILE A 168 -2.82 -7.00 1.54
N ARG A 169 -2.14 -7.52 0.51
CA ARG A 169 -0.76 -7.19 0.15
C ARG A 169 -0.63 -6.68 -1.28
N PHE A 170 0.39 -5.86 -1.52
CA PHE A 170 0.74 -5.44 -2.88
C PHE A 170 1.24 -6.63 -3.72
N PRO A 171 0.94 -6.65 -5.03
CA PRO A 171 1.32 -7.74 -5.91
C PRO A 171 2.81 -7.75 -6.22
N GLN A 172 3.25 -8.87 -6.79
CA GLN A 172 4.56 -8.97 -7.41
C GLN A 172 4.75 -7.92 -8.51
N GLY A 173 5.93 -7.30 -8.53
CA GLY A 173 6.28 -6.24 -9.48
C GLY A 173 5.80 -4.83 -9.10
N ALA A 174 4.97 -4.68 -8.06
CA ALA A 174 4.61 -3.36 -7.53
C ALA A 174 5.76 -2.72 -6.74
N VAL A 175 5.70 -1.40 -6.55
CA VAL A 175 6.70 -0.64 -5.80
C VAL A 175 6.93 -1.18 -4.38
N PHE A 176 5.86 -1.66 -3.73
CA PHE A 176 5.89 -2.27 -2.40
C PHE A 176 5.56 -3.76 -2.43
N GLU A 177 6.07 -4.49 -3.43
CA GLU A 177 5.82 -5.92 -3.61
C GLU A 177 5.75 -6.72 -2.29
N ASN A 178 4.67 -7.49 -2.13
CA ASN A 178 4.36 -8.34 -0.99
C ASN A 178 4.21 -7.64 0.38
N GLN A 179 4.27 -6.31 0.44
CA GLN A 179 4.03 -5.57 1.68
C GLN A 179 2.53 -5.46 2.00
N PRO A 180 2.14 -5.44 3.29
CA PRO A 180 0.75 -5.23 3.67
C PRO A 180 0.25 -3.82 3.33
N VAL A 181 -0.88 -3.76 2.65
CA VAL A 181 -1.44 -2.52 2.10
C VAL A 181 -1.74 -1.47 3.17
N ILE A 182 -2.46 -1.86 4.23
CA ILE A 182 -2.94 -0.92 5.26
C ILE A 182 -1.78 -0.16 5.93
N PRO A 183 -0.75 -0.83 6.49
CA PRO A 183 0.36 -0.11 7.12
C PRO A 183 1.18 0.69 6.11
N THR A 184 1.34 0.21 4.87
CA THR A 184 2.04 0.98 3.82
C THR A 184 1.28 2.25 3.45
N LEU A 185 -0.04 2.20 3.25
CA LEU A 185 -0.85 3.39 2.98
C LEU A 185 -0.84 4.37 4.16
N ALA A 186 -0.87 3.86 5.40
CA ALA A 186 -0.74 4.70 6.60
C ALA A 186 0.62 5.41 6.65
N ASN A 187 1.70 4.71 6.28
CA ASN A 187 3.03 5.30 6.21
C ASN A 187 3.12 6.36 5.09
N MET A 188 2.62 6.07 3.89
CA MET A 188 2.54 7.04 2.80
C MET A 188 1.76 8.29 3.21
N SER A 189 0.59 8.11 3.84
CA SER A 189 -0.22 9.22 4.35
C SER A 189 0.54 10.09 5.37
N LYS A 190 1.29 9.45 6.27
CA LYS A 190 2.16 10.14 7.23
C LYS A 190 3.26 10.94 6.53
N VAL A 191 3.97 10.36 5.56
CA VAL A 191 5.04 11.02 4.80
C VAL A 191 4.50 12.20 4.01
N VAL A 192 3.35 12.05 3.34
CA VAL A 192 2.68 13.14 2.62
C VAL A 192 2.27 14.25 3.59
N SER A 193 1.66 13.92 4.73
CA SER A 193 1.26 14.90 5.75
C SER A 193 2.47 15.66 6.31
N GLN A 194 3.58 14.97 6.59
CA GLN A 194 4.83 15.60 7.04
C GLN A 194 5.42 16.53 5.98
N THR A 195 5.35 16.12 4.70
CA THR A 195 5.81 16.92 3.56
C THR A 195 4.99 18.20 3.43
N LEU A 196 3.65 18.10 3.48
CA LEU A 196 2.75 19.25 3.43
C LEU A 196 2.98 20.20 4.61
N ASN A 197 3.10 19.68 5.84
CA ASN A 197 3.40 20.50 7.03
C ASN A 197 4.75 21.23 6.93
N ALA A 198 5.77 20.59 6.33
CA ALA A 198 7.06 21.22 6.09
C ALA A 198 6.94 22.37 5.07
N LEU A 199 6.12 22.17 4.05
CA LEU A 199 5.88 23.12 2.97
C LEU A 199 4.98 24.29 3.38
N GLU A 200 4.03 24.11 4.30
CA GLU A 200 3.16 25.18 4.80
C GLU A 200 3.90 26.42 5.32
N LYS A 201 5.12 26.22 5.84
CA LYS A 201 6.00 27.30 6.30
C LYS A 201 6.32 28.32 5.20
N PHE A 202 6.28 27.91 3.94
CA PHE A 202 6.55 28.78 2.78
C PHE A 202 5.35 29.63 2.38
N ILE A 203 4.12 29.17 2.61
CA ILE A 203 2.90 29.92 2.26
C ILE A 203 2.36 30.76 3.42
N THR A 204 2.74 30.43 4.67
CA THR A 204 2.34 31.18 5.87
C THR A 204 2.46 32.70 5.73
N PRO A 205 3.52 33.28 5.12
CA PRO A 205 3.63 34.73 4.92
C PRO A 205 2.57 35.35 3.99
N TYR A 206 1.90 34.54 3.16
CA TYR A 206 0.92 34.95 2.16
C TYR A 206 -0.54 34.75 2.63
N CYS A 207 -0.75 33.94 3.67
CA CYS A 207 -2.04 33.74 4.30
C CYS A 207 -2.32 34.90 5.29
N LYS A 208 -2.90 35.99 4.80
CA LYS A 208 -3.44 37.09 5.63
C LYS A 208 -4.96 37.00 5.73
#